data_AF-A0A8J3CYV3-F1
#
_entry.id   AF-A0A8J3CYV3-F1
#
_cell.length_a   1.000
_cell.length_b   1.000
_cell.length_c   1.000
_cell.angle_alpha   90.00
_cell.angle_beta   90.00
_cell.angle_gamma   90.00
#
_symmetry.space_group_name_H-M   'P 1'
#
loop_
_entity.id
_entity.type
_entity.pdbx_description
1 polymer ?
#
loop_
_entity_poly.entity_id
_entity_poly.type
_entity_poly.pdbx_seq_one_letter_code
_entity_poly.pdbx_strand_id
1 'polypeptide(L)'
;MESLTFTLDDERAVELERLSALGFTHEEMAKYFDVDKRVFIEKALDVNSDVYYHIERGKLVSLAREQMALLEGAEKGNITAGQQLRTIRRDRGWETSKLDIFGGFEDKRLIEKIQDYIQSGSVNQISKEEAIYIDALTLFNSMSRKYGRRNTIAFFTRPPFNLKYARASEMYDEAINLFHTDRSVEKKAIRNMFAENIQEAARIVRENAATARDWEVYGDLMMKASKLLELDKEEPPKLPAEAYQKPIRVYSLETDKIGLPSISRQLVASQIEELEIPERDKIRLKQDAMILPINLEEKLHELEEEGKGE
;
A
#
# COMPACT_ATOMS: atom_id res chain seq x y z
N MET A 1 59.47 -26.61 -21.59
CA MET A 1 58.20 -25.86 -21.43
C MET A 1 58.24 -25.30 -20.02
N GLU A 2 58.84 -24.12 -19.87
CA GLU A 2 58.91 -23.43 -18.59
C GLU A 2 57.51 -23.02 -18.17
N SER A 3 57.11 -23.45 -16.97
CA SER A 3 55.88 -23.00 -16.33
C SER A 3 55.98 -21.50 -16.08
N LEU A 4 55.21 -20.70 -16.84
CA LEU A 4 54.95 -19.29 -16.56
C LEU A 4 54.11 -19.19 -15.27
N THR A 5 54.74 -19.43 -14.13
CA THR A 5 54.15 -19.17 -12.82
C THR A 5 54.19 -17.67 -12.59
N PHE A 6 53.02 -17.03 -12.62
CA PHE A 6 52.90 -15.65 -12.15
C PHE A 6 53.25 -15.59 -10.66
N THR A 7 54.42 -15.04 -10.36
CA THR A 7 54.88 -14.71 -9.00
C THR A 7 54.59 -13.23 -8.75
N LEU A 8 53.79 -12.96 -7.72
CA LEU A 8 53.62 -11.60 -7.21
C LEU A 8 54.84 -11.22 -6.38
N ASP A 9 55.51 -10.15 -6.76
CA ASP A 9 56.35 -9.35 -5.88
C ASP A 9 55.59 -8.09 -5.44
N ASP A 10 56.14 -7.36 -4.47
CA ASP A 10 55.48 -6.18 -3.89
C ASP A 10 55.19 -5.09 -4.94
N GLU A 11 56.04 -4.95 -5.97
CA GLU A 11 55.85 -3.98 -7.04
C GLU A 11 54.70 -4.39 -7.98
N ARG A 12 54.66 -5.64 -8.46
CA ARG A 12 53.56 -6.16 -9.28
C ARG A 12 52.25 -6.20 -8.51
N ALA A 13 52.29 -6.43 -7.20
CA ALA A 13 51.12 -6.36 -6.33
C ALA A 13 50.48 -4.96 -6.36
N VAL A 14 51.29 -3.92 -6.22
CA VAL A 14 50.84 -2.52 -6.28
C VAL A 14 50.33 -2.16 -7.66
N GLU A 15 50.99 -2.60 -8.73
CA GLU A 15 50.51 -2.38 -10.09
C GLU A 15 49.19 -3.11 -10.37
N LEU A 16 49.05 -4.34 -9.90
CA LEU A 16 47.84 -5.14 -10.03
C LEU A 16 46.65 -4.48 -9.33
N GLU A 17 46.87 -3.92 -8.14
CA GLU A 17 45.86 -3.13 -7.41
C GLU A 17 45.42 -1.88 -8.17
N ARG A 18 46.36 -1.19 -8.85
CA ARG A 18 46.04 -0.01 -9.67
C ARG A 18 45.24 -0.39 -10.90
N LEU A 19 45.64 -1.46 -11.59
CA LEU A 19 44.91 -1.97 -12.75
C LEU A 19 43.50 -2.41 -12.37
N SER A 20 43.33 -3.05 -11.21
CA SER A 20 42.01 -3.48 -10.72
C SER A 20 41.13 -2.28 -10.33
N ALA A 21 41.71 -1.25 -9.71
CA ALA A 21 41.03 0.00 -9.42
C ALA A 21 40.53 0.72 -10.69
N LEU A 22 41.28 0.65 -11.79
CA LEU A 22 40.92 1.25 -13.07
C LEU A 22 39.93 0.40 -13.89
N GLY A 23 39.55 -0.79 -13.40
CA GLY A 23 38.55 -1.66 -14.04
C GLY A 23 39.10 -2.51 -15.20
N PHE A 24 40.41 -2.74 -15.26
CA PHE A 24 40.99 -3.67 -16.24
C PHE A 24 40.43 -5.09 -16.03
N THR A 25 40.23 -5.82 -17.11
CA THR A 25 39.81 -7.23 -17.06
C THR A 25 40.98 -8.14 -16.72
N HIS A 26 40.70 -9.35 -16.22
CA HIS A 26 41.76 -10.34 -15.94
C HIS A 26 42.58 -10.67 -17.19
N GLU A 27 41.98 -10.60 -18.39
CA GLU A 27 42.69 -10.84 -19.63
C GLU A 27 43.67 -9.72 -19.99
N GLU A 28 43.27 -8.47 -19.74
CA GLU A 28 44.11 -7.30 -19.98
C GLU A 28 45.25 -7.23 -18.95
N MET A 29 44.98 -7.58 -17.70
CA MET A 29 46.01 -7.71 -16.67
C MET A 29 47.02 -8.82 -17.04
N ALA A 30 46.54 -9.98 -17.51
CA ALA A 30 47.43 -11.06 -17.94
C ALA A 30 48.34 -10.61 -19.11
N LYS A 31 47.80 -9.84 -20.06
CA LYS A 31 48.59 -9.23 -21.14
C LYS A 31 49.57 -8.18 -20.63
N TYR A 32 49.15 -7.35 -19.67
CA TYR A 32 50.00 -6.30 -19.09
C TYR A 32 51.22 -6.90 -18.37
N PHE A 33 51.03 -7.98 -17.61
CA PHE A 33 52.10 -8.67 -16.90
C PHE A 33 52.86 -9.70 -17.76
N ASP A 34 52.52 -9.81 -19.05
CA ASP A 34 53.07 -10.80 -20.00
C ASP A 34 53.10 -12.23 -19.45
N VAL A 35 51.96 -12.67 -18.90
CA VAL A 35 51.77 -14.00 -18.32
C VAL A 35 50.71 -14.79 -19.04
N ASP A 36 50.79 -16.12 -18.92
CA ASP A 36 49.82 -17.02 -19.52
C ASP A 36 48.41 -16.68 -19.02
N LYS A 37 47.54 -16.36 -19.98
CA LYS A 37 46.15 -15.95 -19.73
C LYS A 37 45.39 -16.96 -18.88
N ARG A 38 45.56 -18.26 -19.13
CA ARG A 38 44.81 -19.30 -18.41
C ARG A 38 45.27 -19.37 -16.95
N VAL A 39 46.59 -19.38 -16.73
CA VAL A 39 47.19 -19.43 -15.39
C VAL A 39 46.81 -18.21 -14.58
N PHE A 40 46.87 -17.00 -15.17
CA PHE A 40 46.51 -15.77 -14.48
C PHE A 40 45.02 -15.74 -14.10
N ILE A 41 44.13 -16.12 -15.02
CA ILE A 41 42.68 -16.15 -14.75
C ILE A 41 42.34 -17.15 -13.65
N GLU A 42 42.97 -18.33 -13.67
CA GLU A 42 42.77 -19.35 -12.63
C GLU A 42 43.11 -18.80 -11.24
N LYS A 43 44.28 -18.15 -11.10
CA LYS A 43 44.65 -17.49 -9.84
C LYS A 43 43.70 -16.33 -9.52
N ALA A 44 43.39 -15.45 -10.47
CA ALA A 44 42.51 -14.30 -10.26
C ALA A 44 41.07 -14.68 -9.88
N LEU A 45 40.65 -15.94 -10.05
CA LEU A 45 39.36 -16.47 -9.62
C LEU A 45 39.44 -17.32 -8.34
N ASP A 46 40.62 -17.78 -7.96
CA ASP A 46 40.84 -18.52 -6.71
C ASP A 46 40.90 -17.56 -5.52
N VAL A 47 39.87 -17.63 -4.67
CA VAL A 47 39.69 -16.81 -3.47
C VAL A 47 40.87 -16.92 -2.49
N ASN A 48 41.57 -18.06 -2.50
CA ASN A 48 42.71 -18.29 -1.61
C ASN A 48 44.05 -17.80 -2.19
N SER A 49 44.06 -17.24 -3.40
CA SER A 49 45.28 -16.79 -4.04
C SER A 49 45.63 -15.34 -3.69
N ASP A 50 46.93 -15.04 -3.67
CA ASP A 50 47.42 -13.67 -3.48
C ASP A 50 46.98 -12.73 -4.61
N VAL A 51 46.86 -13.26 -5.84
CA VAL A 51 46.39 -12.50 -7.02
C VAL A 51 44.97 -11.99 -6.79
N TYR A 52 44.07 -12.87 -6.34
CA TYR A 52 42.70 -12.52 -6.02
C TYR A 52 42.64 -11.48 -4.90
N TYR A 53 43.41 -11.68 -3.83
CA TYR A 53 43.49 -10.74 -2.72
C TYR A 53 43.87 -9.32 -3.18
N HIS A 54 44.92 -9.18 -3.99
CA HIS A 54 45.36 -7.86 -4.47
C HIS A 54 44.39 -7.24 -5.49
N ILE A 55 43.73 -8.04 -6.33
CA ILE A 55 42.67 -7.54 -7.22
C ILE A 55 41.52 -6.94 -6.40
N GLU A 56 41.01 -7.67 -5.41
CA GLU A 56 39.90 -7.22 -4.57
C GLU A 56 40.31 -6.07 -3.65
N ARG A 57 41.52 -6.10 -3.11
CA ARG A 57 42.09 -5.00 -2.32
C ARG A 57 42.18 -3.72 -3.13
N GLY A 58 42.66 -3.77 -4.37
CA GLY A 58 42.78 -2.59 -5.23
C GLY A 58 41.43 -1.92 -5.51
N LYS A 59 40.41 -2.72 -5.87
CA LYS A 59 39.03 -2.24 -6.05
C LYS A 59 38.49 -1.61 -4.77
N LEU A 60 38.63 -2.29 -3.63
CA LEU A 60 38.12 -1.84 -2.35
C LEU A 60 38.79 -0.54 -1.89
N VAL A 61 40.13 -0.47 -1.97
CA VAL A 61 40.91 0.68 -1.52
C VAL A 61 40.63 1.90 -2.41
N SER A 62 40.52 1.75 -3.73
CA SER A 62 40.17 2.85 -4.62
C SER A 62 38.79 3.41 -4.30
N LEU A 63 37.79 2.53 -4.21
CA LEU A 63 36.43 2.90 -3.87
C LEU A 63 36.33 3.58 -2.49
N ALA A 64 37.07 3.07 -1.50
CA ALA A 64 37.13 3.66 -0.17
C ALA A 64 37.76 5.07 -0.20
N ARG A 65 38.87 5.26 -0.93
CA ARG A 65 39.54 6.56 -1.07
C ARG A 65 38.65 7.59 -1.75
N GLU A 66 37.96 7.22 -2.83
CA GLU A 66 37.01 8.10 -3.51
C GLU A 66 35.88 8.53 -2.57
N GLN A 67 35.29 7.58 -1.83
CA GLN A 67 34.21 7.87 -0.89
C GLN A 67 34.67 8.73 0.30
N MET A 68 35.88 8.51 0.80
CA MET A 68 36.48 9.35 1.84
C MET A 68 36.73 10.78 1.33
N ALA A 69 37.25 10.94 0.11
CA ALA A 69 37.45 12.26 -0.48
C ALA A 69 36.12 13.01 -0.69
N LEU A 70 35.07 12.30 -1.11
CA LEU A 70 33.71 12.87 -1.20
C LEU A 70 33.16 13.26 0.17
N LEU A 71 33.45 12.47 1.22
CA LEU A 71 33.05 12.79 2.59
C LEU A 71 33.74 14.07 3.09
N GLU A 72 35.06 14.16 2.96
CA GLU A 72 35.81 15.36 3.34
C GLU A 72 35.34 16.60 2.55
N GLY A 73 35.07 16.43 1.26
CA GLY A 73 34.53 17.50 0.41
C GLY A 73 33.17 17.98 0.93
N ALA A 74 32.28 17.05 1.27
CA ALA A 74 30.97 17.36 1.84
C ALA A 74 31.06 18.06 3.20
N GLU A 75 31.97 17.62 4.09
CA GLU A 75 32.22 18.25 5.39
C GLU A 75 32.73 19.69 5.25
N LYS A 76 33.53 19.96 4.21
CA LYS A 76 34.01 21.30 3.86
C LYS A 76 32.94 22.17 3.14
N GLY A 77 31.71 21.68 3.00
CA GLY A 77 30.59 22.42 2.43
C GLY A 77 30.42 22.27 0.90
N ASN A 78 31.10 21.31 0.26
CA ASN A 78 30.90 21.06 -1.17
C ASN A 78 29.55 20.35 -1.42
N ILE A 79 28.63 21.09 -2.04
CA ILE A 79 27.26 20.63 -2.33
C ILE A 79 27.26 19.44 -3.31
N THR A 80 28.11 19.42 -4.33
CA THR A 80 28.13 18.34 -5.33
C THR A 80 28.67 17.05 -4.73
N ALA A 81 29.71 17.13 -3.90
CA ALA A 81 30.21 15.99 -3.13
C ALA A 81 29.14 15.43 -2.18
N GLY A 82 28.39 16.31 -1.51
CA GLY A 82 27.25 15.93 -0.67
C GLY A 82 26.12 15.24 -1.44
N GLN A 83 25.82 15.67 -2.67
CA GLN A 83 24.82 15.02 -3.53
C GLN A 83 25.26 13.62 -3.98
N GLN A 84 26.50 13.47 -4.44
CA GLN A 84 27.05 12.17 -4.85
C GLN A 84 27.08 11.18 -3.68
N LEU A 85 27.51 11.63 -2.51
CA LEU A 85 27.55 10.84 -1.29
C LEU A 85 26.15 10.44 -0.80
N ARG A 86 25.13 11.28 -1.02
CA ARG A 86 23.72 10.92 -0.76
C ARG A 86 23.25 9.77 -1.67
N THR A 87 23.61 9.80 -2.95
CA THR A 87 23.29 8.71 -3.90
C THR A 87 23.98 7.41 -3.49
N ILE A 88 25.28 7.45 -3.19
CA ILE A 88 26.04 6.26 -2.75
C ILE A 88 25.43 5.64 -1.48
N ARG A 89 25.10 6.48 -0.48
CA ARG A 89 24.44 6.01 0.77
C ARG A 89 23.05 5.44 0.51
N ARG A 90 22.30 6.03 -0.42
CA ARG A 90 20.97 5.53 -0.80
C ARG A 90 21.08 4.17 -1.47
N ASP A 91 21.99 4.01 -2.42
CA ASP A 91 22.13 2.78 -3.20
C ASP A 91 22.70 1.64 -2.32
N ARG A 92 23.66 1.92 -1.43
CA ARG A 92 24.12 0.96 -0.42
C ARG A 92 23.02 0.58 0.57
N GLY A 93 22.27 1.57 1.04
CA GLY A 93 21.08 1.33 1.88
C GLY A 93 20.06 0.46 1.17
N TRP A 94 19.83 0.67 -0.13
CA TRP A 94 18.95 -0.14 -0.95
C TRP A 94 19.43 -1.59 -1.11
N GLU A 95 20.72 -1.84 -1.33
CA GLU A 95 21.26 -3.20 -1.40
C GLU A 95 21.18 -3.95 -0.06
N THR A 96 21.50 -3.27 1.04
CA THR A 96 21.38 -3.85 2.40
C THR A 96 19.92 -4.11 2.76
N SER A 97 19.04 -3.12 2.54
CA SER A 97 17.61 -3.26 2.80
C SER A 97 16.95 -4.29 1.89
N LYS A 98 17.39 -4.50 0.65
CA LYS A 98 16.90 -5.61 -0.20
C LYS A 98 17.12 -6.97 0.47
N LEU A 99 18.29 -7.18 1.09
CA LEU A 99 18.61 -8.46 1.74
C LEU A 99 17.71 -8.71 2.96
N ASP A 100 17.40 -7.65 3.74
CA ASP A 100 16.50 -7.72 4.90
C ASP A 100 15.02 -7.80 4.50
N ILE A 101 14.57 -6.98 3.54
CA ILE A 101 13.18 -6.91 3.03
C ILE A 101 12.72 -8.21 2.41
N PHE A 102 13.64 -8.87 1.71
CA PHE A 102 13.39 -10.15 1.06
C PHE A 102 13.84 -11.36 1.91
N GLY A 103 14.57 -11.12 3.00
CA GLY A 103 15.06 -12.12 3.95
C GLY A 103 14.10 -12.44 5.10
N GLY A 104 13.19 -11.52 5.46
CA GLY A 104 12.07 -11.79 6.37
C GLY A 104 11.68 -10.57 7.20
N PHE A 105 10.48 -10.04 6.97
CA PHE A 105 9.78 -9.16 7.91
C PHE A 105 8.60 -9.96 8.47
N GLU A 106 8.66 -10.34 9.75
CA GLU A 106 7.59 -11.11 10.42
C GLU A 106 6.47 -10.22 11.00
N ASP A 107 6.62 -8.90 10.96
CA ASP A 107 5.74 -7.99 11.70
C ASP A 107 4.51 -7.54 10.90
N LYS A 108 3.35 -8.14 11.19
CA LYS A 108 2.01 -7.68 10.74
C LYS A 108 1.76 -6.19 11.04
N ARG A 109 2.38 -5.65 12.09
CA ARG A 109 2.30 -4.22 12.48
C ARG A 109 2.88 -3.27 11.44
N LEU A 110 3.81 -3.74 10.60
CA LEU A 110 4.39 -2.93 9.52
C LEU A 110 3.33 -2.61 8.46
N ILE A 111 2.49 -3.59 8.12
CA ILE A 111 1.42 -3.44 7.11
C ILE A 111 0.36 -2.45 7.62
N GLU A 112 -0.04 -2.55 8.89
CA GLU A 112 -0.97 -1.60 9.52
C GLU A 112 -0.41 -0.17 9.50
N LYS A 113 0.86 0.01 9.87
CA LYS A 113 1.52 1.31 9.84
C LYS A 113 1.63 1.89 8.42
N ILE A 114 1.86 1.05 7.41
CA ILE A 114 1.87 1.43 5.99
C ILE A 114 0.47 1.83 5.52
N GLN A 115 -0.56 1.10 5.94
CA GLN A 115 -1.95 1.44 5.66
C GLN A 115 -2.30 2.81 6.27
N ASP A 116 -1.94 3.05 7.54
CA ASP A 116 -2.16 4.34 8.20
C ASP A 116 -1.40 5.48 7.52
N TYR A 117 -0.17 5.23 7.06
CA TYR A 117 0.62 6.20 6.28
C TYR A 117 -0.05 6.55 4.94
N ILE A 118 -0.57 5.56 4.22
CA ILE A 118 -1.29 5.78 2.96
C ILE A 118 -2.61 6.51 3.21
N GLN A 119 -3.40 6.09 4.22
CA GLN A 119 -4.69 6.68 4.56
C GLN A 119 -4.58 8.12 5.04
N SER A 120 -3.53 8.44 5.81
CA SER A 120 -3.25 9.80 6.27
C SER A 120 -2.70 10.72 5.18
N GLY A 121 -2.56 10.25 3.92
CA GLY A 121 -2.05 11.05 2.82
C GLY A 121 -0.56 11.36 2.94
N SER A 122 0.22 10.44 3.52
CA SER A 122 1.68 10.58 3.69
C SER A 122 2.12 11.70 4.64
N VAL A 123 1.27 12.09 5.59
CA VAL A 123 1.58 13.13 6.58
C VAL A 123 2.59 12.64 7.64
N ASN A 124 2.54 11.35 7.98
CA ASN A 124 3.45 10.72 8.94
C ASN A 124 4.79 10.35 8.30
N GLN A 125 5.92 10.41 9.03
CA GLN A 125 7.20 9.96 8.48
C GLN A 125 7.32 8.42 8.57
N ILE A 126 7.61 7.78 7.44
CA ILE A 126 7.96 6.35 7.37
C ILE A 126 9.48 6.16 7.31
N SER A 127 9.95 5.00 7.74
CA SER A 127 11.35 4.62 7.61
C SER A 127 11.74 4.42 6.14
N LYS A 128 13.05 4.44 5.85
CA LYS A 128 13.55 4.14 4.50
C LYS A 128 13.19 2.71 4.07
N GLU A 129 13.23 1.76 5.00
CA GLU A 129 12.89 0.36 4.74
C GLU A 129 11.39 0.20 4.42
N GLU A 130 10.52 0.90 5.14
CA GLU A 130 9.07 0.93 4.89
C GLU A 130 8.77 1.51 3.49
N ALA A 131 9.46 2.57 3.09
CA ALA A 131 9.30 3.16 1.75
C ALA A 131 9.71 2.18 0.64
N ILE A 132 10.84 1.51 0.80
CA ILE A 132 11.34 0.50 -0.16
C ILE A 132 10.37 -0.68 -0.27
N TYR A 133 9.79 -1.09 0.86
CA TYR A 133 8.82 -2.18 0.88
C TYR A 133 7.50 -1.77 0.19
N ILE A 134 7.03 -0.53 0.35
CA ILE A 134 5.90 0.02 -0.42
C ILE A 134 6.19 -0.02 -1.93
N ASP A 135 7.39 0.39 -2.35
CA ASP A 135 7.80 0.33 -3.76
C ASP A 135 7.78 -1.11 -4.30
N ALA A 136 8.25 -2.06 -3.51
CA ALA A 136 8.20 -3.48 -3.85
C ALA A 136 6.75 -3.97 -4.02
N LEU A 137 5.86 -3.69 -3.07
CA LEU A 137 4.44 -4.06 -3.16
C LEU A 137 3.76 -3.41 -4.38
N THR A 138 4.12 -2.17 -4.69
CA THR A 138 3.61 -1.45 -5.89
C THR A 138 4.04 -2.16 -7.18
N LEU A 139 5.29 -2.65 -7.23
CA LEU A 139 5.79 -3.44 -8.36
C LEU A 139 5.05 -4.79 -8.46
N PHE A 140 4.82 -5.48 -7.33
CA PHE A 140 4.00 -6.70 -7.31
C PHE A 140 2.58 -6.46 -7.85
N ASN A 141 1.92 -5.37 -7.46
CA ASN A 141 0.59 -5.01 -7.93
C ASN A 141 0.56 -4.70 -9.44
N SER A 142 1.51 -3.90 -9.94
CA SER A 142 1.61 -3.58 -11.37
C SER A 142 1.84 -4.82 -12.24
N MET A 143 2.72 -5.73 -11.81
CA MET A 143 2.98 -6.98 -12.50
C MET A 143 1.77 -7.92 -12.45
N SER A 144 1.08 -7.98 -11.31
CA SER A 144 -0.14 -8.76 -11.13
C SER A 144 -1.23 -8.36 -12.12
N ARG A 145 -1.49 -7.06 -12.28
CA ARG A 145 -2.51 -6.52 -13.19
C ARG A 145 -2.29 -6.92 -14.65
N LYS A 146 -1.02 -7.00 -15.07
CA LYS A 146 -0.66 -7.25 -16.47
C LYS A 146 -0.46 -8.73 -16.79
N TYR A 147 0.10 -9.50 -15.87
CA TYR A 147 0.56 -10.87 -16.14
C TYR A 147 -0.08 -11.93 -15.24
N GLY A 148 -0.86 -11.52 -14.25
CA GLY A 148 -1.50 -12.41 -13.28
C GLY A 148 -0.54 -13.00 -12.24
N ARG A 149 -1.10 -13.71 -11.27
CA ARG A 149 -0.40 -14.25 -10.09
C ARG A 149 0.81 -15.11 -10.44
N ARG A 150 0.60 -16.15 -11.26
CA ARG A 150 1.62 -17.18 -11.54
C ARG A 150 2.89 -16.59 -12.17
N ASN A 151 2.72 -15.71 -13.16
CA ASN A 151 3.85 -15.10 -13.86
C ASN A 151 4.55 -14.04 -13.00
N THR A 152 3.79 -13.32 -12.17
CA THR A 152 4.34 -12.35 -11.22
C THR A 152 5.23 -13.03 -10.20
N ILE A 153 4.77 -14.12 -9.57
CA ILE A 153 5.59 -14.89 -8.62
C ILE A 153 6.84 -15.44 -9.32
N ALA A 154 6.70 -16.01 -10.52
CA ALA A 154 7.84 -16.53 -11.28
C ALA A 154 8.86 -15.45 -11.70
N PHE A 155 8.42 -14.20 -11.89
CA PHE A 155 9.31 -13.08 -12.19
C PHE A 155 10.19 -12.73 -10.98
N PHE A 156 9.58 -12.67 -9.79
CA PHE A 156 10.31 -12.29 -8.57
C PHE A 156 11.18 -13.42 -8.00
N THR A 157 10.91 -14.68 -8.32
CA THR A 157 11.77 -15.81 -7.92
C THR A 157 13.02 -15.96 -8.78
N ARG A 158 13.13 -15.23 -9.90
CA ARG A 158 14.25 -15.28 -10.82
C ARG A 158 15.18 -14.06 -10.67
N PRO A 159 16.39 -14.09 -11.26
CA PRO A 159 17.26 -12.91 -11.31
C PRO A 159 16.54 -11.73 -11.97
N PRO A 160 16.70 -10.50 -11.46
CA PRO A 160 17.68 -10.07 -10.45
C PRO A 160 17.19 -10.18 -8.99
N PHE A 161 15.94 -10.56 -8.74
CA PHE A 161 15.32 -10.48 -7.41
C PHE A 161 15.54 -11.73 -6.55
N ASN A 162 15.61 -12.91 -7.18
CA ASN A 162 15.98 -14.18 -6.55
C ASN A 162 15.22 -14.50 -5.24
N LEU A 163 13.93 -14.15 -5.16
CA LEU A 163 13.11 -14.43 -3.98
C LEU A 163 12.83 -15.92 -3.82
N LYS A 164 12.72 -16.37 -2.56
CA LYS A 164 12.12 -17.67 -2.27
C LYS A 164 10.64 -17.64 -2.69
N TYR A 165 10.19 -18.74 -3.29
CA TYR A 165 8.81 -18.85 -3.80
C TYR A 165 7.75 -18.54 -2.73
N ALA A 166 7.93 -19.06 -1.50
CA ALA A 166 7.04 -18.79 -0.38
C ALA A 166 6.92 -17.28 -0.10
N ARG A 167 8.06 -16.58 0.01
CA ARG A 167 8.09 -15.14 0.26
C ARG A 167 7.48 -14.32 -0.89
N ALA A 168 7.77 -14.69 -2.14
CA ALA A 168 7.15 -14.04 -3.30
C ALA A 168 5.63 -14.24 -3.34
N SER A 169 5.13 -15.39 -2.88
CA SER A 169 3.70 -15.64 -2.74
C SER A 169 3.09 -14.78 -1.63
N GLU A 170 3.72 -14.71 -0.45
CA GLU A 170 3.27 -13.87 0.66
C GLU A 170 3.22 -12.39 0.27
N MET A 171 4.29 -11.86 -0.32
CA MET A 171 4.35 -10.47 -0.78
C MET A 171 3.31 -10.15 -1.86
N TYR A 172 2.97 -11.13 -2.70
CA TYR A 172 1.88 -10.98 -3.65
C TYR A 172 0.55 -10.83 -2.91
N ASP A 173 0.28 -11.69 -1.93
CA ASP A 173 -0.97 -11.66 -1.16
C ASP A 173 -1.06 -10.37 -0.31
N GLU A 174 0.04 -9.93 0.29
CA GLU A 174 0.20 -8.64 1.00
C GLU A 174 -0.09 -7.45 0.06
N ALA A 175 0.45 -7.44 -1.16
CA ALA A 175 0.21 -6.36 -2.13
C ALA A 175 -1.26 -6.30 -2.54
N ILE A 176 -1.90 -7.44 -2.80
CA ILE A 176 -3.33 -7.47 -3.11
C ILE A 176 -4.14 -6.94 -1.93
N ASN A 177 -3.84 -7.39 -0.71
CA ASN A 177 -4.54 -6.92 0.48
C ASN A 177 -4.30 -5.42 0.74
N LEU A 178 -3.13 -4.86 0.41
CA LEU A 178 -2.87 -3.43 0.58
C LEU A 178 -3.60 -2.56 -0.45
N PHE A 179 -3.59 -2.96 -1.73
CA PHE A 179 -4.11 -2.12 -2.82
C PHE A 179 -5.57 -2.41 -3.21
N HIS A 180 -6.15 -3.50 -2.71
CA HIS A 180 -7.51 -3.93 -3.07
C HIS A 180 -8.42 -4.18 -1.87
N THR A 181 -8.08 -3.68 -0.67
CA THR A 181 -8.83 -3.98 0.57
C THR A 181 -10.26 -3.44 0.60
N ASP A 182 -10.56 -2.30 -0.04
CA ASP A 182 -11.95 -1.84 -0.22
C ASP A 182 -12.06 -0.97 -1.47
N ARG A 183 -12.81 -1.44 -2.49
CA ARG A 183 -13.27 -0.50 -3.52
C ARG A 183 -14.32 0.41 -2.88
N SER A 184 -13.90 1.58 -2.42
CA SER A 184 -14.81 2.73 -2.22
C SER A 184 -15.45 3.21 -3.54
N VAL A 185 -15.02 2.63 -4.66
CA VAL A 185 -15.56 2.86 -6.00
C VAL A 185 -17.01 2.37 -6.06
N GLU A 186 -17.91 3.31 -6.33
CA GLU A 186 -19.33 3.06 -6.53
C GLU A 186 -19.56 1.89 -7.51
N LYS A 187 -20.51 1.00 -7.23
CA LYS A 187 -20.87 -0.13 -8.10
C LYS A 187 -21.13 0.31 -9.55
N LYS A 188 -21.67 1.52 -9.74
CA LYS A 188 -21.86 2.16 -11.04
C LYS A 188 -20.54 2.40 -11.79
N ALA A 189 -19.54 2.96 -11.12
CA ALA A 189 -18.23 3.20 -11.72
C ALA A 189 -17.51 1.89 -12.09
N ILE A 190 -17.67 0.85 -11.26
CA ILE A 190 -17.16 -0.50 -11.57
C ILE A 190 -17.83 -1.07 -12.83
N ARG A 191 -19.15 -0.96 -12.93
CA ARG A 191 -19.91 -1.39 -14.11
C ARG A 191 -19.47 -0.68 -15.38
N ASN A 192 -19.28 0.63 -15.31
CA ASN A 192 -18.78 1.43 -16.43
C ASN A 192 -17.39 0.96 -16.88
N MET A 193 -16.45 0.76 -15.94
CA MET A 193 -15.11 0.30 -16.26
C MET A 193 -15.10 -1.09 -16.93
N PHE A 194 -15.92 -2.02 -16.43
CA PHE A 194 -16.04 -3.33 -17.06
C PHE A 194 -16.75 -3.26 -18.42
N ALA A 195 -17.75 -2.39 -18.58
CA ALA A 195 -18.41 -2.17 -19.86
C ALA A 195 -17.44 -1.59 -20.90
N GLU A 196 -16.59 -0.62 -20.52
CA GLU A 196 -15.55 -0.05 -21.38
C GLU A 196 -14.54 -1.11 -21.85
N ASN A 197 -14.06 -1.97 -20.94
CA ASN A 197 -13.15 -3.07 -21.29
C ASN A 197 -13.79 -4.05 -22.30
N ILE A 198 -15.09 -4.36 -22.13
CA ILE A 198 -15.81 -5.22 -23.07
C ILE A 198 -16.03 -4.52 -24.40
N GLN A 199 -16.30 -3.21 -24.41
CA GLN A 199 -16.43 -2.41 -25.64
C GLN A 199 -15.11 -2.30 -26.39
N GLU A 200 -13.99 -2.19 -25.69
CA GLU A 200 -12.65 -2.21 -26.29
C GLU A 200 -12.35 -3.57 -26.92
N ALA A 201 -12.63 -4.67 -26.21
CA ALA A 201 -12.53 -6.02 -26.77
C ALA A 201 -13.44 -6.19 -28.00
N ALA A 202 -14.67 -5.67 -27.95
CA ALA A 202 -15.60 -5.69 -29.07
C ALA A 202 -15.05 -4.88 -30.25
N ARG A 203 -14.41 -3.73 -30.01
CA ARG A 203 -13.78 -2.91 -31.07
C ARG A 203 -12.68 -3.69 -31.79
N ILE A 204 -11.83 -4.40 -31.04
CA ILE A 204 -10.77 -5.25 -31.61
C ILE A 204 -11.38 -6.39 -32.46
N VAL A 205 -12.45 -7.04 -31.97
CA VAL A 205 -13.15 -8.08 -32.74
C VAL A 205 -13.74 -7.50 -34.02
N ARG A 206 -14.37 -6.33 -33.96
CA ARG A 206 -14.94 -5.63 -35.12
C ARG A 206 -13.88 -5.28 -36.17
N GLU A 207 -12.71 -4.81 -35.74
CA GLU A 207 -11.61 -4.41 -36.64
C GLU A 207 -10.97 -5.61 -37.33
N ASN A 208 -10.95 -6.77 -36.68
CA ASN A 208 -10.38 -8.00 -37.22
C ASN A 208 -11.44 -8.98 -37.78
N ALA A 209 -12.71 -8.56 -37.87
CA ALA A 209 -13.80 -9.42 -38.28
C ALA A 209 -13.71 -9.74 -39.79
N ALA A 210 -13.56 -11.02 -40.13
CA ALA A 210 -13.54 -11.50 -41.51
C ALA A 210 -14.78 -12.36 -41.84
N THR A 211 -15.41 -12.94 -40.82
CA THR A 211 -16.52 -13.88 -40.98
C THR A 211 -17.79 -13.41 -40.26
N ALA A 212 -18.95 -13.93 -40.68
CA ALA A 212 -20.22 -13.64 -40.01
C ALA A 212 -20.24 -14.07 -38.52
N ARG A 213 -19.43 -15.07 -38.14
CA ARG A 213 -19.28 -15.50 -36.74
C ARG A 213 -18.56 -14.46 -35.89
N ASP A 214 -17.60 -13.72 -36.45
CA ASP A 214 -16.88 -12.67 -35.72
C ASP A 214 -17.83 -11.50 -35.38
N TRP A 215 -18.78 -11.23 -36.28
CA TRP A 215 -19.86 -10.25 -36.05
C TRP A 215 -20.88 -10.72 -35.00
N GLU A 216 -21.14 -12.03 -34.90
CA GLU A 216 -21.95 -12.60 -33.83
C GLU A 216 -21.27 -12.42 -32.46
N VAL A 217 -19.97 -12.71 -32.38
CA VAL A 217 -19.16 -12.49 -31.17
C VAL A 217 -19.13 -11.00 -30.79
N TYR A 218 -19.00 -10.10 -31.78
CA TYR A 218 -19.13 -8.67 -31.55
C TYR A 218 -20.49 -8.29 -30.94
N GLY A 219 -21.59 -8.82 -31.51
CA GLY A 219 -22.94 -8.61 -30.99
C GLY A 219 -23.10 -9.09 -29.55
N ASP A 220 -22.56 -10.27 -29.23
CA ASP A 220 -22.58 -10.83 -27.88
C ASP A 220 -21.81 -9.99 -26.87
N LEU A 221 -20.63 -9.46 -27.25
CA LEU A 221 -19.86 -8.57 -26.39
C LEU A 221 -20.60 -7.26 -26.14
N MET A 222 -21.22 -6.68 -27.16
CA MET A 222 -22.03 -5.47 -27.01
C MET A 222 -23.27 -5.70 -26.12
N MET A 223 -23.93 -6.86 -26.24
CA MET A 223 -25.02 -7.24 -25.33
C MET A 223 -24.57 -7.46 -23.88
N LYS A 224 -23.36 -7.97 -23.67
CA LYS A 224 -22.79 -8.10 -22.32
C LYS A 224 -22.48 -6.71 -21.73
N ALA A 225 -21.94 -5.79 -22.53
CA ALA A 225 -21.69 -4.41 -22.10
C ALA A 225 -22.99 -3.66 -21.76
N SER A 226 -24.05 -3.82 -22.55
CA SER A 226 -25.34 -3.16 -22.28
C SER A 226 -25.99 -3.64 -20.97
N LYS A 227 -25.91 -4.94 -20.67
CA LYS A 227 -26.37 -5.52 -19.41
C LYS A 227 -25.57 -5.02 -18.20
N LEU A 228 -24.25 -4.84 -18.35
CA LEU A 228 -23.43 -4.26 -17.27
C LEU A 228 -23.82 -2.81 -16.97
N LEU A 229 -24.16 -2.04 -18.00
CA LEU A 229 -24.63 -0.67 -17.88
C LEU A 229 -26.09 -0.56 -17.39
N GLU A 230 -26.78 -1.69 -17.21
CA GLU A 230 -28.19 -1.77 -16.83
C GLU A 230 -29.11 -0.99 -17.78
N LEU A 231 -28.75 -0.90 -19.07
CA LEU A 231 -29.58 -0.23 -20.10
C LEU A 231 -30.93 -0.93 -20.32
N ASP A 232 -31.05 -2.17 -19.85
CA ASP A 232 -32.25 -3.00 -19.88
C ASP A 232 -33.21 -2.72 -18.71
N LYS A 233 -32.82 -1.94 -17.70
CA LYS A 233 -33.65 -1.61 -16.54
C LYS A 233 -34.25 -0.21 -16.68
N GLU A 234 -35.50 -0.05 -16.25
CA GLU A 234 -36.15 1.26 -16.20
C GLU A 234 -35.45 2.18 -15.18
N GLU A 235 -35.28 3.46 -15.52
CA GLU A 235 -34.69 4.43 -14.60
C GLU A 235 -35.60 4.64 -13.37
N PRO A 236 -35.05 4.68 -12.15
CA PRO A 236 -35.86 4.96 -10.96
C PRO A 236 -36.48 6.35 -11.06
N PRO A 237 -37.76 6.53 -10.68
CA PRO A 237 -38.44 7.81 -10.77
C PRO A 237 -37.71 8.85 -9.89
N LYS A 238 -37.29 9.96 -10.50
CA LYS A 238 -36.73 11.10 -9.77
C LYS A 238 -37.83 11.73 -8.93
N LEU A 239 -37.62 11.85 -7.63
CA LEU A 239 -38.54 12.56 -6.76
C LEU A 239 -38.60 14.05 -7.17
N PRO A 240 -39.72 14.76 -6.95
CA PRO A 240 -39.78 16.20 -7.17
C PRO A 240 -38.71 16.92 -6.33
N ALA A 241 -38.19 18.03 -6.84
CA ALA A 241 -37.07 18.77 -6.22
C ALA A 241 -37.33 19.15 -4.74
N GLU A 242 -38.60 19.36 -4.37
CA GLU A 242 -39.04 19.65 -3.01
C GLU A 242 -38.73 18.52 -2.01
N ALA A 243 -38.76 17.26 -2.45
CA ALA A 243 -38.50 16.10 -1.60
C ALA A 243 -37.02 15.95 -1.20
N TYR A 244 -36.11 16.60 -1.93
CA TYR A 244 -34.67 16.61 -1.64
C TYR A 244 -34.25 17.78 -0.74
N GLN A 245 -35.15 18.73 -0.45
CA GLN A 245 -34.85 19.82 0.46
C GLN A 245 -34.70 19.26 1.89
N LYS A 246 -33.62 19.64 2.57
CA LYS A 246 -33.46 19.27 3.98
C LYS A 246 -34.63 19.86 4.77
N PRO A 247 -35.39 19.06 5.53
CA PRO A 247 -36.47 19.59 6.34
C PRO A 247 -35.88 20.57 7.36
N ILE A 248 -36.49 21.76 7.47
CA ILE A 248 -36.14 22.73 8.51
C ILE A 248 -36.65 22.16 9.82
N ARG A 249 -35.72 21.75 10.71
CA ARG A 249 -36.05 21.27 12.04
C ARG A 249 -36.15 22.46 12.99
N VAL A 250 -37.36 22.82 13.38
CA VAL A 250 -37.61 23.84 14.40
C VAL A 250 -37.90 23.12 15.72
N TYR A 251 -37.07 23.37 16.72
CA TYR A 251 -37.27 22.84 18.08
C TYR A 251 -37.77 23.97 18.97
N SER A 252 -38.90 23.75 19.65
CA SER A 252 -39.49 24.68 20.61
C SER A 252 -40.02 23.89 21.80
N LEU A 253 -39.86 24.46 22.99
CA LEU A 253 -40.49 23.95 24.21
C LEU A 253 -41.99 24.30 24.28
N GLU A 254 -42.40 25.33 23.54
CA GLU A 254 -43.79 25.76 23.44
C GLU A 254 -44.43 25.18 22.17
N THR A 255 -45.52 24.44 22.35
CA THR A 255 -46.31 23.79 21.29
C THR A 255 -46.87 24.80 20.29
N ASP A 256 -47.28 25.97 20.78
CA ASP A 256 -47.95 27.01 20.01
C ASP A 256 -47.04 27.56 18.90
N LYS A 257 -45.73 27.66 19.19
CA LYS A 257 -44.70 28.13 18.24
C LYS A 257 -44.45 27.15 17.09
N ILE A 258 -44.90 25.90 17.20
CA ILE A 258 -44.82 24.86 16.16
C ILE A 258 -46.21 24.63 15.52
N GLY A 259 -47.24 25.40 15.90
CA GLY A 259 -48.60 25.26 15.38
C GLY A 259 -49.36 24.06 15.96
N LEU A 260 -48.87 23.49 17.05
CA LEU A 260 -49.62 22.51 17.84
C LEU A 260 -50.51 23.25 18.86
N PRO A 261 -51.69 22.70 19.21
CA PRO A 261 -52.57 23.33 20.19
C PRO A 261 -51.88 23.41 21.56
N SER A 262 -52.11 24.52 22.27
CA SER A 262 -51.64 24.70 23.66
C SER A 262 -52.15 23.56 24.53
N ILE A 263 -51.22 22.84 25.16
CA ILE A 263 -51.54 21.74 26.06
C ILE A 263 -52.08 22.32 27.38
N SER A 264 -53.32 21.97 27.73
CA SER A 264 -53.89 22.30 29.05
C SER A 264 -53.49 21.24 30.07
N ARG A 265 -52.75 21.64 31.11
CA ARG A 265 -52.38 20.75 32.23
C ARG A 265 -53.59 20.14 32.95
N GLN A 266 -54.73 20.82 32.93
CA GLN A 266 -55.98 20.33 33.52
C GLN A 266 -56.58 19.17 32.71
N LEU A 267 -56.52 19.25 31.38
CA LEU A 267 -56.96 18.15 30.50
C LEU A 267 -56.02 16.95 30.60
N VAL A 268 -54.71 17.19 30.70
CA VAL A 268 -53.74 16.11 30.93
C VAL A 268 -53.99 15.45 32.29
N ALA A 269 -54.30 16.23 33.34
CA ALA A 269 -54.67 15.68 34.64
C ALA A 269 -55.91 14.79 34.57
N SER A 270 -56.98 15.23 33.89
CA SER A 270 -58.20 14.43 33.75
C SER A 270 -57.96 13.15 32.94
N GLN A 271 -57.17 13.24 31.87
CA GLN A 271 -56.79 12.06 31.07
C GLN A 271 -56.01 11.04 31.90
N ILE A 272 -55.11 11.47 32.79
CA ILE A 272 -54.38 10.57 33.68
C ILE A 272 -55.32 9.92 34.72
N GLU A 273 -56.33 10.64 35.22
CA GLU A 273 -57.32 10.08 36.14
C GLU A 273 -58.19 8.99 35.50
N GLU A 274 -58.51 9.14 34.22
CA GLU A 274 -59.30 8.19 33.43
C GLU A 274 -58.56 6.88 33.12
N LEU A 275 -57.23 6.82 33.26
CA LEU A 275 -56.46 5.60 33.01
C LEU A 275 -56.80 4.50 34.03
N GLU A 276 -57.00 3.27 33.58
CA GLU A 276 -57.18 2.10 34.45
C GLU A 276 -55.84 1.52 34.92
N ILE A 277 -55.05 2.33 35.60
CA ILE A 277 -53.73 1.97 36.15
C ILE A 277 -53.71 2.17 37.68
N PRO A 278 -52.77 1.52 38.40
CA PRO A 278 -52.59 1.73 39.83
C PRO A 278 -52.41 3.21 40.20
N GLU A 279 -52.93 3.61 41.37
CA GLU A 279 -52.86 5.02 41.82
C GLU A 279 -51.41 5.53 41.94
N ARG A 280 -50.46 4.65 42.31
CA ARG A 280 -49.03 4.97 42.34
C ARG A 280 -48.51 5.44 40.96
N ASP A 281 -48.90 4.75 39.91
CA ASP A 281 -48.48 5.08 38.53
C ASP A 281 -49.17 6.35 38.02
N LYS A 282 -50.42 6.61 38.44
CA LYS A 282 -51.09 7.89 38.18
C LYS A 282 -50.36 9.06 38.83
N ILE A 283 -49.90 8.90 40.07
CA ILE A 283 -49.13 9.93 40.78
C ILE A 283 -47.81 10.19 40.06
N ARG A 284 -47.12 9.14 39.62
CA ARG A 284 -45.87 9.24 38.84
C ARG A 284 -46.08 9.99 37.52
N LEU A 285 -47.11 9.63 36.75
CA LEU A 285 -47.44 10.33 35.50
C LEU A 285 -47.79 11.80 35.72
N LYS A 286 -48.47 12.14 36.82
CA LYS A 286 -48.75 13.55 37.19
C LYS A 286 -47.49 14.31 37.58
N GLN A 287 -46.52 13.66 38.22
CA GLN A 287 -45.21 14.26 38.51
C GLN A 287 -44.39 14.47 37.23
N ASP A 288 -44.39 13.51 36.30
CA ASP A 288 -43.70 13.60 35.01
C ASP A 288 -44.28 14.70 34.11
N ALA A 289 -45.61 14.87 34.13
CA ALA A 289 -46.30 15.96 33.45
C ALA A 289 -46.16 17.33 34.14
N MET A 290 -45.39 17.42 35.24
CA MET A 290 -45.24 18.62 36.09
C MET A 290 -46.58 19.20 36.56
N ILE A 291 -47.57 18.34 36.80
CA ILE A 291 -48.84 18.68 37.44
C ILE A 291 -48.66 18.65 38.97
N LEU A 292 -47.91 17.67 39.46
CA LEU A 292 -47.49 17.55 40.85
C LEU A 292 -45.98 17.82 40.99
N PRO A 293 -45.51 18.30 42.15
CA PRO A 293 -44.09 18.44 42.40
C PRO A 293 -43.40 17.08 42.34
N ILE A 294 -42.26 17.02 41.66
CA ILE A 294 -41.47 15.79 41.49
C ILE A 294 -40.83 15.43 42.84
N ASN A 295 -41.08 14.22 43.34
CA ASN A 295 -40.38 13.68 44.49
C ASN A 295 -39.08 13.00 44.02
N LEU A 296 -37.96 13.73 44.08
CA LEU A 296 -36.67 13.24 43.59
C LEU A 296 -36.12 12.08 44.42
N GLU A 297 -36.37 12.08 45.74
CA GLU A 297 -35.86 11.04 46.65
C GLU A 297 -36.46 9.67 46.34
N GLU A 298 -37.77 9.63 46.09
CA GLU A 298 -38.50 8.41 45.73
C GLU A 298 -38.04 7.86 44.36
N LYS A 299 -37.83 8.73 43.37
CA LYS A 299 -37.33 8.33 42.05
C LYS A 299 -35.90 7.79 42.07
N LEU A 300 -35.03 8.37 42.89
CA LEU A 300 -33.65 7.90 43.03
C LEU A 300 -33.61 6.53 43.72
N HIS A 301 -34.45 6.31 44.73
CA HIS A 301 -34.55 5.03 45.42
C HIS A 301 -35.08 3.91 44.49
N GLU A 302 -36.06 4.20 43.62
CA GLU A 302 -36.55 3.25 42.62
C GLU A 302 -35.47 2.86 41.60
N LEU A 303 -34.69 3.83 41.09
CA LEU A 303 -33.59 3.58 40.16
C LEU A 303 -32.48 2.72 40.77
N GLU A 304 -32.19 2.90 42.06
CA GLU A 304 -31.23 2.06 42.79
C GLU A 304 -31.72 0.62 43.02
N GLU A 305 -33.03 0.41 43.13
CA GLU A 305 -33.62 -0.94 43.24
C GLU A 305 -33.69 -1.64 41.88
N GLU A 306 -34.10 -0.93 40.81
CA GLU A 306 -34.09 -1.46 39.44
C GLU A 306 -32.67 -1.83 38.98
N GLY A 307 -31.65 -1.03 39.33
CA GLY A 307 -30.25 -1.31 39.01
C GLY A 307 -29.57 -2.41 39.85
N LYS A 308 -30.20 -2.88 40.93
CA LYS A 308 -29.75 -4.06 41.72
C LYS A 308 -30.45 -5.36 41.32
N GLY A 309 -31.46 -5.28 40.45
CA GLY A 309 -32.24 -6.39 39.93
C GLY A 309 -31.75 -7.00 38.61
N GLU A 310 -30.67 -6.47 38.03
CA GLU A 310 -29.89 -7.03 36.91
C GLU A 310 -28.55 -7.59 37.39
#